data_AF-A0A8R2D7R7-F1
#
_entry.id   AF-A0A8R2D7R7-F1
#
_cell.length_a   1.000
_cell.length_b   1.000
_cell.length_c   1.000
_cell.angle_alpha   90.00
_cell.angle_beta   90.00
_cell.angle_gamma   90.00
#
_symmetry.space_group_name_H-M   'P 1'
#
loop_
_entity.id
_entity.type
_entity.pdbx_description
1 polymer ?
#
loop_
_entity_poly.entity_id
_entity_poly.type
_entity_poly.pdbx_seq_one_letter_code
_entity_poly.pdbx_strand_id
1 'polypeptide(L)'
;MWASSINAGSMDSQSIRIIGSRASLEWSDYNPGELKYEVQGQPNQLMHHGMPYLHESALADERLGALHTEGLAESWANIYLKFAIAISATQRGDQHTLDNLIYPDINAGLEGVRWIENCVRSADNGATWVNYQ
;
A
#
# COMPACT_ATOMS: atom_id res chain seq x y z
N MET A 1 -11.78 -9.65 1.54
CA MET A 1 -10.87 -9.37 0.41
C MET A 1 -11.34 -10.19 -0.79
N TRP A 2 -11.18 -9.69 -2.00
CA TRP A 2 -11.39 -10.46 -3.22
C TRP A 2 -10.02 -10.73 -3.86
N ALA A 3 -9.70 -12.01 -4.09
CA ALA A 3 -8.49 -12.43 -4.79
C ALA A 3 -8.93 -13.35 -5.95
N SER A 4 -8.47 -13.06 -7.17
CA SER A 4 -8.90 -13.80 -8.35
C SER A 4 -7.82 -13.75 -9.44
N SER A 5 -7.58 -14.90 -10.08
CA SER A 5 -6.81 -15.01 -11.32
C SER A 5 -7.71 -15.27 -12.54
N ILE A 6 -9.02 -15.10 -12.40
CA ILE A 6 -10.05 -15.42 -13.40
C ILE A 6 -11.06 -14.28 -13.58
N ASN A 7 -10.68 -13.04 -13.26
CA ASN A 7 -11.47 -11.84 -13.51
C ASN A 7 -11.36 -11.42 -14.99
N ALA A 8 -12.00 -12.18 -15.88
CA ALA A 8 -11.86 -12.05 -17.32
C ALA A 8 -12.17 -10.62 -17.81
N GLY A 9 -11.25 -10.05 -18.60
CA GLY A 9 -11.35 -8.70 -19.15
C GLY A 9 -10.78 -7.60 -18.26
N SER A 10 -10.36 -7.91 -17.03
CA SER A 10 -9.68 -6.96 -16.16
C SER A 10 -8.20 -6.81 -16.53
N MET A 11 -7.74 -5.56 -16.58
CA MET A 11 -6.33 -5.18 -16.75
C MET A 11 -5.76 -4.56 -15.46
N ASP A 12 -6.57 -4.46 -14.41
CA ASP A 12 -6.20 -3.99 -13.07
C ASP A 12 -5.83 -5.22 -12.22
N SER A 13 -4.86 -5.08 -11.31
CA SER A 13 -4.44 -6.16 -10.44
C SER A 13 -4.79 -5.93 -8.97
N GLN A 14 -4.88 -4.67 -8.54
CA GLN A 14 -5.09 -4.33 -7.14
C GLN A 14 -5.83 -3.01 -6.97
N SER A 15 -6.87 -3.04 -6.13
CA SER A 15 -7.56 -1.85 -5.65
C SER A 15 -7.77 -1.92 -4.15
N ILE A 16 -7.71 -0.77 -3.48
CA ILE A 16 -8.05 -0.60 -2.06
C ILE A 16 -9.00 0.58 -1.90
N ARG A 17 -10.07 0.36 -1.13
CA ARG A 17 -11.01 1.41 -0.73
C ARG A 17 -11.18 1.40 0.78
N ILE A 18 -10.96 2.56 1.39
CA ILE A 18 -11.10 2.79 2.83
C ILE A 18 -12.31 3.70 3.01
N ILE A 19 -13.33 3.23 3.73
CA ILE A 19 -14.58 3.96 3.97
C ILE A 19 -14.62 4.38 5.44
N GLY A 20 -14.53 5.68 5.69
CA GLY A 20 -14.69 6.27 7.01
C GLY A 20 -16.08 6.87 7.22
N SER A 21 -16.33 7.36 8.42
CA SER A 21 -17.60 8.03 8.77
C SER A 21 -17.82 9.39 8.09
N ARG A 22 -16.74 10.01 7.57
CA ARG A 22 -16.77 11.34 6.92
C ARG A 22 -16.48 11.29 5.42
N ALA A 23 -15.56 10.43 5.02
CA ALA A 23 -15.04 10.38 3.66
C ALA A 23 -14.56 8.97 3.32
N SER A 24 -14.41 8.70 2.03
CA SER A 24 -13.73 7.51 1.52
C SER A 24 -12.45 7.89 0.76
N LEU A 25 -11.49 6.96 0.74
CA LEU A 25 -10.31 6.99 -0.10
C LEU A 25 -10.27 5.75 -0.98
N GLU A 26 -9.87 5.89 -2.23
CA GLU A 26 -9.72 4.76 -3.17
C GLU A 26 -8.48 4.94 -4.05
N TRP A 27 -7.71 3.86 -4.16
CA TRP A 27 -6.51 3.76 -4.99
C TRP A 27 -6.53 2.45 -5.78
N SER A 28 -5.97 2.47 -6.99
CA SER A 28 -5.83 1.32 -7.89
C SER A 28 -4.43 1.33 -8.50
N ASP A 29 -3.84 0.15 -8.68
CA ASP A 29 -2.53 0.00 -9.33
C ASP A 29 -2.55 0.32 -10.83
N TYR A 30 -3.73 0.30 -11.46
CA TYR A 30 -3.91 0.64 -12.86
C TYR A 30 -3.62 2.14 -13.13
N ASN A 31 -3.94 3.01 -12.17
CA ASN A 31 -3.63 4.45 -12.21
C ASN A 31 -2.90 4.87 -10.92
N PRO A 32 -1.63 4.45 -10.74
CA PRO A 32 -0.97 4.51 -9.44
C PRO A 32 -0.68 5.94 -8.96
N GLY A 33 -0.60 6.90 -9.88
CA GLY A 33 -0.38 8.32 -9.59
C GLY A 33 -1.63 9.08 -9.15
N GLU A 34 -2.79 8.41 -9.05
CA GLU A 34 -4.07 9.01 -8.68
C GLU A 34 -4.62 8.41 -7.38
N LEU A 35 -5.21 9.26 -6.53
CA LEU A 35 -5.94 8.85 -5.32
C LEU A 35 -7.27 9.59 -5.26
N LYS A 36 -8.38 8.85 -5.22
CA LYS A 36 -9.71 9.45 -5.06
C LYS A 36 -9.96 9.79 -3.59
N TYR A 37 -10.45 11.00 -3.34
CA TYR A 37 -10.86 11.46 -2.03
C TYR A 37 -12.30 12.00 -2.07
N GLU A 38 -13.19 11.30 -1.38
CA GLU A 38 -14.63 11.43 -1.55
C GLU A 38 -15.28 11.79 -0.21
N VAL A 39 -15.38 13.08 0.07
CA VAL A 39 -16.03 13.59 1.30
C VAL A 39 -17.55 13.54 1.14
N GLN A 40 -18.25 12.96 2.10
CA GLN A 40 -19.70 12.84 2.06
C GLN A 40 -20.37 14.22 1.90
N GLY A 41 -21.20 14.36 0.88
CA GLY A 41 -21.93 15.61 0.58
C GLY A 41 -21.10 16.68 -0.14
N GLN A 42 -19.89 16.36 -0.62
CA GLN A 42 -19.05 17.23 -1.43
C GLN A 42 -18.76 16.59 -2.80
N PRO A 43 -18.33 17.36 -3.81
CA PRO A 43 -17.79 16.80 -5.03
C PRO A 43 -16.60 15.87 -4.77
N ASN A 44 -16.51 14.78 -5.51
CA ASN A 44 -15.35 13.90 -5.47
C ASN A 44 -14.09 14.66 -5.90
N GLN A 45 -12.98 14.39 -5.23
CA GLN A 45 -11.69 14.99 -5.53
C GLN A 45 -10.73 13.92 -6.02
N LEU A 46 -9.87 14.28 -6.96
CA LEU A 46 -8.79 13.44 -7.46
C LEU A 46 -7.47 14.08 -7.04
N MET A 47 -6.72 13.37 -6.21
CA MET A 47 -5.38 13.77 -5.79
C MET A 47 -4.38 13.15 -6.77
N HIS A 48 -3.39 13.92 -7.19
CA HIS A 48 -2.35 13.53 -8.14
C HIS A 48 -1.00 13.54 -7.44
N HIS A 49 -0.17 12.54 -7.73
CA HIS A 49 1.19 12.43 -7.22
C HIS A 49 2.03 13.70 -7.54
N GLY A 50 3.01 13.98 -6.70
CA GLY A 50 3.92 15.13 -6.88
C GLY A 50 3.30 16.51 -6.66
N MET A 51 2.00 16.62 -6.34
CA MET A 51 1.34 17.91 -6.13
C MET A 51 1.57 18.47 -4.71
N PRO A 52 1.67 19.80 -4.55
CA PRO A 52 2.09 20.44 -3.29
C PRO A 52 1.06 20.37 -2.16
N TYR A 53 -0.18 19.93 -2.44
CA TYR A 53 -1.20 19.71 -1.40
C TYR A 53 -1.02 18.36 -0.68
N LEU A 54 -0.12 17.49 -1.14
CA LEU A 54 0.15 16.22 -0.51
C LEU A 54 0.99 16.39 0.76
N HIS A 55 0.87 15.42 1.67
CA HIS A 55 1.71 15.36 2.86
C HIS A 55 3.19 15.15 2.47
N GLU A 56 4.12 15.68 3.26
CA GLU A 56 5.56 15.60 2.99
C GLU A 56 6.06 14.16 2.74
N SER A 57 5.50 13.19 3.47
CA SER A 57 5.86 11.78 3.31
C SER A 57 5.49 11.19 1.94
N ALA A 58 4.45 11.71 1.28
CA ALA A 58 4.06 11.29 -0.06
C ALA A 58 4.91 11.96 -1.16
N LEU A 59 5.63 13.04 -0.82
CA LEU A 59 6.53 13.76 -1.72
C LEU A 59 8.01 13.34 -1.54
N ALA A 60 8.33 12.63 -0.46
CA ALA A 60 9.71 12.31 -0.10
C ALA A 60 10.44 11.39 -1.09
N ASP A 61 9.70 10.55 -1.81
CA ASP A 61 10.25 9.58 -2.76
C ASP A 61 9.88 9.91 -4.23
N GLU A 62 9.42 11.14 -4.48
CA GLU A 62 9.10 11.70 -5.81
C GLU A 62 10.39 11.96 -6.60
N ARG A 63 10.43 11.61 -7.90
CA ARG A 63 11.66 11.66 -8.72
C ARG A 63 11.55 12.50 -9.99
N LEU A 64 10.36 12.66 -10.58
CA LEU A 64 10.20 13.19 -11.94
C LEU A 64 9.40 14.50 -12.03
N GLY A 65 8.64 14.85 -11.00
CA GLY A 65 7.67 15.93 -10.92
C GLY A 65 6.25 15.50 -11.32
N ALA A 66 5.26 16.28 -10.89
CA ALA A 66 3.82 16.00 -11.05
C ALA A 66 3.31 15.82 -12.51
N LEU A 67 4.12 16.16 -13.52
CA LEU A 67 3.75 16.04 -14.94
C LEU A 67 4.26 14.75 -15.59
N HIS A 68 5.08 13.99 -14.89
CA HIS A 68 5.74 12.81 -15.43
C HIS A 68 5.23 11.56 -14.72
N THR A 69 4.79 10.57 -15.48
CA THR A 69 4.27 9.33 -14.91
C THR A 69 5.39 8.53 -14.24
N GLU A 70 5.20 8.24 -12.96
CA GLU A 70 5.91 7.18 -12.24
C GLU A 70 5.03 5.93 -12.18
N GLY A 71 5.65 4.76 -12.06
CA GLY A 71 4.93 3.50 -12.04
C GLY A 71 5.53 2.46 -11.11
N LEU A 72 5.37 1.21 -11.50
CA LEU A 72 5.80 0.07 -10.71
C LEU A 72 7.33 0.08 -10.49
N ALA A 73 8.11 0.46 -11.50
CA ALA A 73 9.57 0.50 -11.40
C ALA A 73 10.05 1.47 -10.30
N GLU A 74 9.48 2.68 -10.25
CA GLU A 74 9.78 3.67 -9.22
C GLU A 74 9.32 3.19 -7.83
N SER A 75 8.13 2.58 -7.74
CA SER A 75 7.63 1.97 -6.50
C SER A 75 8.58 0.91 -5.95
N TRP A 76 9.08 0.02 -6.81
CA TRP A 76 10.08 -0.98 -6.40
C TRP A 76 11.41 -0.33 -6.00
N ALA A 77 11.87 0.68 -6.73
CA ALA A 77 13.08 1.41 -6.37
C ALA A 77 12.95 2.06 -4.97
N ASN A 78 11.76 2.56 -4.62
CA ASN A 78 11.47 3.12 -3.30
C ASN A 78 11.55 2.04 -2.21
N ILE A 79 10.97 0.85 -2.43
CA ILE A 79 11.06 -0.29 -1.49
C ILE A 79 12.53 -0.73 -1.30
N TYR A 80 13.28 -0.91 -2.39
CA TYR A 80 14.69 -1.29 -2.31
C TYR A 80 15.56 -0.24 -1.62
N LEU A 81 15.25 1.05 -1.80
CA LEU A 81 15.90 2.12 -1.06
C LEU A 81 15.66 1.97 0.45
N LYS A 82 14.43 1.69 0.89
CA LYS A 82 14.16 1.47 2.31
C LYS A 82 14.89 0.22 2.84
N PHE A 83 14.97 -0.87 2.07
CA PHE A 83 15.78 -2.02 2.45
C PHE A 83 17.27 -1.67 2.62
N ALA A 84 17.84 -0.89 1.69
CA ALA A 84 19.23 -0.45 1.80
C ALA A 84 19.46 0.43 3.05
N ILE A 85 18.52 1.31 3.38
CA ILE A 85 18.57 2.13 4.60
C ILE A 85 18.51 1.23 5.84
N ALA A 86 17.60 0.26 5.89
CA ALA A 86 17.47 -0.68 7.01
C ALA A 86 18.75 -1.51 7.24
N ILE A 87 19.34 -2.05 6.15
CA ILE A 87 20.61 -2.80 6.22
C ILE A 87 21.73 -1.90 6.76
N SER A 88 21.85 -0.69 6.23
CA SER A 88 22.89 0.25 6.65
C SER A 88 22.73 0.68 8.11
N ALA A 89 21.50 0.99 8.55
CA ALA A 89 21.21 1.34 9.94
C ALA A 89 21.52 0.18 10.89
N THR A 90 21.15 -1.04 10.53
CA THR A 90 21.47 -2.26 11.29
C THR A 90 22.98 -2.44 11.46
N GLN A 91 23.75 -2.29 10.39
CA GLN A 91 25.21 -2.42 10.44
C GLN A 91 25.88 -1.36 11.34
N ARG A 92 25.28 -0.18 11.46
CA ARG A 92 25.77 0.91 12.32
C ARG A 92 25.22 0.85 13.76
N GLY A 93 24.31 -0.07 14.07
CA GLY A 93 23.60 -0.08 15.36
C GLY A 93 22.67 1.14 15.56
N ASP A 94 22.20 1.74 14.48
CA ASP A 94 21.36 2.94 14.48
C ASP A 94 19.88 2.57 14.67
N GLN A 95 19.51 2.29 15.92
CA GLN A 95 18.16 1.88 16.28
C GLN A 95 17.13 2.99 16.01
N HIS A 96 17.51 4.26 16.15
CA HIS A 96 16.61 5.38 15.90
C HIS A 96 16.11 5.39 14.44
N THR A 97 16.99 5.17 13.47
CA THR A 97 16.56 5.05 12.06
C THR A 97 15.65 3.83 11.86
N LEU A 98 15.99 2.68 12.45
CA LEU A 98 15.20 1.45 12.30
C LEU A 98 13.77 1.60 12.84
N ASP A 99 13.61 2.22 14.01
CA ASP A 99 12.31 2.39 14.67
C ASP A 99 11.36 3.33 13.92
N ASN A 100 11.91 4.24 13.10
CA ASN A 100 11.14 5.25 12.36
C ASN A 100 11.01 4.94 10.85
N LEU A 101 11.68 3.90 10.36
CA LEU A 101 11.65 3.54 8.94
C LEU A 101 10.42 2.69 8.62
N ILE A 102 9.61 3.16 7.66
CA ILE A 102 8.47 2.40 7.15
C ILE A 102 8.92 1.56 5.95
N TYR A 103 8.91 0.24 6.10
CA TYR A 103 9.22 -0.72 5.03
C TYR A 103 8.61 -2.10 5.35
N PRO A 104 8.44 -3.00 4.37
CA PRO A 104 7.93 -4.34 4.62
C PRO A 104 9.01 -5.20 5.30
N ASP A 105 9.03 -5.16 6.63
CA ASP A 105 9.98 -5.88 7.47
C ASP A 105 9.60 -7.37 7.66
N ILE A 106 10.28 -8.04 8.59
CA ILE A 106 9.99 -9.45 8.91
C ILE A 106 8.58 -9.63 9.50
N ASN A 107 8.08 -8.66 10.27
CA ASN A 107 6.76 -8.74 10.88
C ASN A 107 5.67 -8.66 9.79
N ALA A 108 5.84 -7.81 8.79
CA ALA A 108 4.94 -7.79 7.63
C ALA A 108 4.89 -9.15 6.90
N GLY A 109 6.04 -9.83 6.77
CA GLY A 109 6.11 -11.19 6.23
C GLY A 109 5.36 -12.22 7.09
N LEU A 110 5.55 -12.17 8.42
CA LEU A 110 4.85 -13.04 9.37
C LEU A 110 3.33 -12.83 9.32
N GLU A 111 2.86 -11.58 9.31
CA GLU A 111 1.43 -11.27 9.18
C GLU A 111 0.84 -11.77 7.87
N GLY A 112 1.59 -11.70 6.76
CA GLY A 112 1.15 -12.22 5.47
C GLY A 112 0.89 -13.73 5.51
N VAL A 113 1.84 -14.51 6.06
CA VAL A 113 1.68 -15.96 6.24
C VAL A 113 0.51 -16.26 7.15
N ARG A 114 0.42 -15.54 8.28
CA ARG A 114 -0.66 -15.68 9.26
C ARG A 114 -2.02 -15.47 8.62
N TRP A 115 -2.18 -14.39 7.86
CA TRP A 115 -3.44 -14.07 7.21
C TRP A 115 -3.88 -15.16 6.24
N ILE A 116 -2.96 -15.66 5.40
CA ILE A 116 -3.23 -16.77 4.46
C ILE A 116 -3.67 -18.03 5.21
N GLU A 117 -2.96 -18.42 6.27
CA GLU A 117 -3.28 -19.60 7.06
C GLU A 117 -4.69 -19.53 7.65
N ASN A 118 -5.06 -18.37 8.21
CA ASN A 118 -6.39 -18.15 8.77
C ASN A 118 -7.49 -18.19 7.68
N CYS A 119 -7.23 -17.63 6.49
CA CYS A 119 -8.15 -17.72 5.36
C CYS A 119 -8.36 -19.16 4.88
N VAL A 120 -7.29 -19.95 4.76
CA VAL A 120 -7.37 -21.37 4.37
C VAL A 120 -8.13 -22.16 5.42
N ARG A 121 -7.82 -21.96 6.72
CA ARG A 121 -8.53 -22.61 7.82
C ARG A 121 -10.03 -22.31 7.80
N SER A 122 -10.42 -21.07 7.50
CA SER A 122 -11.83 -20.71 7.33
C SER A 122 -12.45 -21.42 6.13
N ALA A 123 -11.78 -21.39 4.97
CA ALA A 123 -12.26 -21.99 3.73
C ALA A 123 -12.48 -23.51 3.85
N ASP A 124 -11.52 -24.23 4.41
CA ASP A 124 -11.57 -25.69 4.59
C ASP A 124 -12.67 -26.13 5.60
N ASN A 125 -13.11 -25.22 6.48
CA ASN A 125 -14.18 -25.46 7.44
C ASN A 125 -15.54 -24.88 7.00
N GLY A 126 -15.72 -24.60 5.70
CA GLY A 126 -17.00 -24.11 5.15
C GLY A 126 -17.23 -22.62 5.37
N ALA A 127 -16.16 -21.82 5.30
CA ALA A 127 -16.18 -20.36 5.44
C ALA A 127 -16.68 -19.85 6.80
N THR A 128 -16.38 -20.57 7.88
CA THR A 128 -16.70 -20.15 9.24
C THR A 128 -15.74 -19.09 9.77
N TRP A 129 -16.18 -18.30 10.74
CA TRP A 129 -15.28 -17.45 11.51
C TRP A 129 -14.21 -18.29 12.22
N VAL A 130 -12.98 -17.78 12.21
CA VAL A 130 -11.85 -18.35 12.94
C VAL A 130 -11.23 -17.27 13.82
N ASN A 131 -10.73 -17.65 14.99
CA ASN A 131 -9.90 -16.74 15.78
C ASN A 131 -8.62 -16.45 14.99
N TYR A 132 -8.24 -15.18 14.91
CA TYR A 132 -6.99 -14.76 14.30
C TYR A 132 -5.84 -15.18 15.23
N GLN A 133 -5.00 -16.08 14.74
CA GLN A 133 -3.83 -16.65 15.42
C GLN A 133 -2.61 -16.40 14.56
#